data_AF-A0A9E4H5Y5-F1
#
_entry.id   AF-A0A9E4H5Y5-F1
#
_cell.length_a   1.000
_cell.length_b   1.000
_cell.length_c   1.000
_cell.angle_alpha   90.00
_cell.angle_beta   90.00
_cell.angle_gamma   90.00
#
_symmetry.space_group_name_H-M   'P 1'
#
loop_
_entity.id
_entity.type
_entity.pdbx_description
1 polymer ?
#
loop_
_entity_poly.entity_id
_entity_poly.type
_entity_poly.pdbx_seq_one_letter_code
_entity_poly.pdbx_strand_id
1 'polypeptide(L)'
;MDKEYTKLTDLITQAPWREAVTYRETWPHEYVLLQKDGQRELLEAVCERFRNGEGVPSQFFAMDNVYLFIGDYKYWFMADCETIKAVLDDDDDDSEVVLNRARLYRDRRDFIIQYGDTGRREDYPAPPWWMQQEVSVSDEAEALNS
;
A
#
# COMPACT_ATOMS: atom_id res chain seq x y z
N MET A 1 -12.41 -5.07 22.08
CA MET A 1 -11.93 -4.46 20.83
C MET A 1 -11.05 -3.30 21.24
N ASP A 2 -9.79 -3.31 20.79
CA ASP A 2 -8.85 -2.23 21.09
C ASP A 2 -9.37 -0.91 20.50
N LYS A 3 -9.27 0.17 21.29
CA LYS A 3 -9.75 1.52 20.93
C LYS A 3 -9.14 2.03 19.62
N GLU A 4 -7.95 1.57 19.27
CA GLU A 4 -7.20 1.97 18.08
C GLU A 4 -7.82 1.40 16.79
N TYR A 5 -8.33 0.17 16.84
CA TYR A 5 -9.02 -0.47 15.71
C TYR A 5 -10.30 0.26 15.32
N THR A 6 -11.00 0.82 16.32
CA THR A 6 -12.19 1.66 16.10
C THR A 6 -11.82 2.95 15.39
N LYS A 7 -10.72 3.61 15.80
CA LYS A 7 -10.31 4.91 15.23
C LYS A 7 -9.97 4.82 13.74
N LEU A 8 -9.15 3.85 13.32
CA LEU A 8 -8.78 3.72 11.90
C LEU A 8 -9.97 3.37 11.01
N THR A 9 -10.85 2.48 11.48
CA THR A 9 -12.06 2.11 10.72
C THR A 9 -13.01 3.30 10.55
N ASP A 10 -13.14 4.14 11.57
CA ASP A 10 -13.93 5.37 11.49
C ASP A 10 -13.34 6.37 10.49
N LEU A 11 -12.01 6.57 10.52
CA LEU A 11 -11.29 7.42 9.57
C LEU A 11 -11.50 6.94 8.12
N ILE A 12 -11.33 5.64 7.87
CA ILE A 12 -11.55 5.03 6.55
C ILE A 12 -12.99 5.24 6.08
N THR A 13 -13.97 5.10 6.97
CA THR A 13 -15.39 5.20 6.63
C THR A 13 -15.80 6.64 6.28
N GLN A 14 -15.20 7.62 6.95
CA GLN A 14 -15.50 9.05 6.76
C GLN A 14 -14.71 9.69 5.62
N ALA A 15 -13.63 9.07 5.17
CA ALA A 15 -12.77 9.61 4.12
C ALA A 15 -13.54 9.84 2.80
N PRO A 16 -13.30 10.95 2.08
CA PRO A 16 -13.97 11.30 0.83
C PRO A 16 -13.35 10.58 -0.38
N TRP A 17 -13.42 9.25 -0.38
CA TRP A 17 -12.86 8.42 -1.44
C TRP A 17 -13.37 8.80 -2.82
N ARG A 18 -12.45 9.01 -3.76
CA ARG A 18 -12.75 9.34 -5.16
C ARG A 18 -12.34 8.20 -6.06
N GLU A 19 -13.19 7.86 -7.03
CA GLU A 19 -12.84 6.88 -8.03
C GLU A 19 -11.71 7.39 -8.94
N ALA A 20 -10.71 6.54 -9.20
CA ALA A 20 -9.71 6.78 -10.22
C ALA A 20 -10.30 6.49 -11.62
N VAL A 21 -11.04 7.46 -12.15
CA VAL A 21 -11.84 7.32 -13.39
C VAL A 21 -11.01 6.78 -14.57
N THR A 22 -9.76 7.21 -14.71
CA THR A 22 -8.84 6.77 -15.77
C THR A 22 -8.61 5.25 -15.76
N TYR A 23 -8.71 4.61 -14.59
CA TYR A 23 -8.43 3.19 -14.39
C TYR A 23 -9.69 2.35 -14.15
N ARG A 24 -10.89 2.92 -14.29
CA ARG A 24 -12.17 2.23 -14.02
C ARG A 24 -12.27 0.85 -14.69
N GLU A 25 -11.86 0.77 -15.95
CA GLU A 25 -12.01 -0.45 -16.77
C GLU A 25 -10.83 -1.43 -16.65
N THR A 26 -9.69 -0.98 -16.12
CA THR A 26 -8.43 -1.76 -16.10
C THR A 26 -8.03 -2.16 -14.69
N TRP A 27 -8.07 -1.22 -13.75
CA TRP A 27 -7.73 -1.41 -12.35
C TRP A 27 -8.56 -0.46 -11.47
N PRO A 28 -9.82 -0.81 -11.21
CA PRO A 28 -10.73 0.06 -10.49
C PRO A 28 -10.28 0.23 -9.03
N HIS A 29 -9.91 1.45 -8.69
CA HIS A 29 -9.52 1.85 -7.34
C HIS A 29 -10.08 3.22 -6.98
N GLU A 30 -10.00 3.54 -5.71
CA GLU A 30 -10.35 4.83 -5.15
C GLU A 30 -9.14 5.44 -4.44
N TYR A 31 -9.16 6.75 -4.24
CA TYR A 31 -8.09 7.46 -3.55
C TYR A 31 -8.60 8.63 -2.72
N VAL A 32 -7.80 9.02 -1.74
CA VAL A 32 -7.90 10.30 -1.02
C VAL A 32 -6.56 11.03 -1.09
N LEU A 33 -6.62 12.35 -0.96
CA LEU A 33 -5.48 13.24 -1.04
C LEU A 33 -5.23 13.92 0.31
N LEU A 34 -3.99 13.97 0.78
CA LEU A 34 -3.63 14.56 2.07
C LEU A 34 -4.17 15.98 2.24
N GLN A 35 -3.72 16.90 1.38
CA GLN A 35 -3.96 18.33 1.53
C GLN A 35 -5.37 18.68 1.07
N LYS A 36 -5.76 18.22 -0.12
CA LYS A 36 -7.07 18.54 -0.69
C LYS A 36 -8.25 18.00 0.13
N ASP A 37 -8.11 16.84 0.78
CA ASP A 37 -9.18 16.22 1.57
C ASP A 37 -9.01 16.38 3.08
N GLY A 38 -7.91 16.99 3.55
CA GLY A 38 -7.62 17.13 4.98
C GLY A 38 -7.50 15.77 5.70
N GLN A 39 -6.82 14.80 5.08
CA GLN A 39 -6.81 13.40 5.54
C GLN A 39 -5.57 13.02 6.35
N ARG A 40 -4.92 14.01 6.98
CA ARG A 40 -3.71 13.83 7.81
C ARG A 40 -3.81 12.65 8.77
N GLU A 41 -4.86 12.62 9.61
CA GLU A 41 -5.03 11.55 10.61
C GLU A 41 -5.18 10.15 9.99
N LEU A 42 -5.86 10.03 8.86
CA LEU A 42 -6.02 8.76 8.16
C LEU A 42 -4.68 8.27 7.61
N LEU A 43 -3.93 9.16 6.94
CA LEU A 43 -2.66 8.81 6.34
C LEU A 43 -1.61 8.46 7.40
N GLU A 44 -1.56 9.20 8.51
CA GLU A 44 -0.72 8.89 9.67
C GLU A 44 -1.03 7.50 10.24
N ALA A 45 -2.31 7.20 10.48
CA ALA A 45 -2.73 5.92 11.02
C ALA A 45 -2.41 4.75 10.07
N VAL A 46 -2.51 4.93 8.76
CA VAL A 46 -2.12 3.92 7.78
C VAL A 46 -0.59 3.75 7.73
N CYS A 47 0.18 4.84 7.73
CA CYS A 47 1.65 4.79 7.80
C CYS A 47 2.14 4.08 9.06
N GLU A 48 1.52 4.31 10.22
CA GLU A 48 1.85 3.61 11.46
C GLU A 48 1.69 2.10 11.33
N ARG A 49 0.61 1.63 10.70
CA ARG A 49 0.38 0.20 10.43
C ARG A 49 1.47 -0.40 9.53
N PHE A 50 1.87 0.32 8.49
CA PHE A 50 2.99 -0.09 7.64
C PHE A 50 4.31 -0.17 8.42
N ARG A 51 4.64 0.83 9.25
CA ARG A 51 5.85 0.82 10.09
C ARG A 51 5.86 -0.30 11.13
N ASN A 52 4.68 -0.70 11.61
CA ASN A 52 4.49 -1.84 12.49
C ASN A 52 4.64 -3.20 11.76
N GLY A 53 4.98 -3.21 10.47
CA GLY A 53 5.25 -4.42 9.71
C GLY A 53 4.00 -5.13 9.19
N GLU A 54 2.83 -4.48 9.22
CA GLU A 54 1.58 -5.06 8.72
C GLU A 54 1.46 -4.98 7.18
N GLY A 55 2.43 -4.33 6.53
CA GLY A 55 2.52 -4.26 5.08
C GLY A 55 2.94 -5.58 4.45
N VAL A 56 2.28 -5.96 3.36
CA VAL A 56 2.61 -7.14 2.57
C VAL A 56 3.24 -6.70 1.25
N PRO A 57 4.51 -7.02 1.01
CA PRO A 57 5.14 -6.81 -0.29
C PRO A 57 4.45 -7.66 -1.35
N SER A 58 4.11 -7.07 -2.48
CA SER A 58 3.61 -7.79 -3.64
C SER A 58 3.75 -6.96 -4.91
N GLN A 59 3.45 -7.59 -6.04
CA GLN A 59 3.62 -7.00 -7.37
C GLN A 59 2.31 -6.45 -7.91
N PHE A 60 2.36 -5.25 -8.46
CA PHE A 60 1.32 -4.70 -9.30
C PHE A 60 1.87 -4.53 -10.71
N PHE A 61 1.46 -5.41 -11.62
CA PHE A 61 2.13 -5.65 -12.88
C PHE A 61 3.63 -5.94 -12.66
N ALA A 62 4.51 -5.07 -13.14
CA ALA A 62 5.97 -5.18 -13.01
C ALA A 62 6.53 -4.30 -11.89
N MET A 63 5.69 -3.65 -11.08
CA MET A 63 6.12 -2.77 -9.99
C MET A 63 5.93 -3.45 -8.65
N ASP A 64 6.98 -3.48 -7.84
CA ASP A 64 6.87 -3.88 -6.44
C ASP A 64 6.17 -2.78 -5.64
N ASN A 65 5.25 -3.17 -4.76
CA ASN A 65 4.57 -2.27 -3.84
C ASN A 65 4.26 -2.99 -2.52
N VAL A 66 3.94 -2.22 -1.48
CA VAL A 66 3.56 -2.75 -0.17
C VAL A 66 2.10 -2.41 0.08
N TYR A 67 1.32 -3.44 0.38
CA TYR A 67 -0.12 -3.33 0.58
C TYR A 67 -0.49 -3.55 2.05
N LEU A 68 -1.40 -2.72 2.56
CA LEU A 68 -2.05 -2.94 3.84
C LEU A 68 -3.46 -3.49 3.58
N PHE A 69 -3.83 -4.57 4.27
CA PHE A 69 -5.15 -5.20 4.12
C PHE A 69 -6.03 -4.86 5.32
N ILE A 70 -7.18 -4.22 5.08
CA ILE A 70 -8.15 -3.88 6.13
C ILE A 70 -9.55 -4.13 5.59
N GLY A 71 -10.24 -5.10 6.20
CA GLY A 71 -11.56 -5.55 5.74
C GLY A 71 -11.52 -6.03 4.28
N ASP A 72 -12.46 -5.56 3.46
CA ASP A 72 -12.58 -5.95 2.05
C ASP A 72 -11.68 -5.16 1.09
N TYR A 73 -10.71 -4.41 1.62
CA TYR A 73 -9.88 -3.49 0.83
C TYR A 73 -8.38 -3.72 1.07
N LYS A 74 -7.61 -3.53 0.00
CA LYS A 74 -6.18 -3.29 0.06
C LYS A 74 -5.90 -1.80 -0.09
N TYR A 75 -4.91 -1.30 0.64
CA TYR A 75 -4.49 0.10 0.68
C TYR A 75 -3.02 0.19 0.31
N TRP A 76 -2.64 1.23 -0.43
CA TRP A 76 -1.24 1.51 -0.76
C TRP A 76 -1.02 3.00 -0.99
N PHE A 77 0.24 3.39 -0.80
CA PHE A 77 0.73 4.70 -1.16
C PHE A 77 1.46 4.67 -2.50
N MET A 78 1.60 5.84 -3.12
CA MET A 78 2.46 6.03 -4.30
C MET A 78 3.90 6.40 -3.92
N ALA A 79 4.14 6.74 -2.66
CA ALA A 79 5.43 7.05 -2.07
C ALA A 79 5.65 6.19 -0.82
N ASP A 80 6.89 6.01 -0.40
CA ASP A 80 7.20 5.31 0.84
C ASP A 80 6.78 6.13 2.09
N CYS A 81 6.65 5.46 3.24
CA CYS A 81 6.19 6.09 4.48
C CYS A 81 7.15 7.13 5.07
N GLU A 82 8.43 7.16 4.67
CA GLU A 82 9.38 8.18 5.11
C GLU A 82 9.22 9.45 4.27
N THR A 83 9.02 9.31 2.96
CA THR A 83 8.63 10.42 2.08
C THR A 83 7.31 11.04 2.55
N ILE A 84 6.32 10.22 2.87
CA ILE A 84 5.02 10.71 3.39
C ILE A 84 5.20 11.43 4.71
N LYS A 85 6.05 10.92 5.60
CA LYS A 85 6.34 11.56 6.87
C LYS A 85 6.95 12.95 6.69
N ALA A 86 7.90 13.09 5.77
CA ALA A 86 8.50 14.38 5.48
C ALA A 86 7.43 15.41 5.05
N VAL A 87 6.50 15.02 4.18
CA VAL A 87 5.37 15.89 3.77
C VAL A 87 4.42 16.17 4.93
N LEU A 88 4.17 15.18 5.79
CA LEU A 88 3.32 15.40 6.97
C LEU A 88 4.00 16.32 7.99
N ASP A 89 5.30 16.25 8.18
CA ASP A 89 6.03 17.04 9.19
C ASP A 89 6.30 18.49 8.72
N ASP A 90 6.15 18.79 7.42
CA ASP A 90 6.31 20.11 6.83
C ASP A 90 4.95 20.72 6.42
N ASP A 91 4.39 21.56 7.29
CA ASP A 91 3.09 22.22 7.03
C ASP A 91 3.14 23.24 5.87
N ASP A 92 4.33 23.62 5.39
CA ASP A 92 4.52 24.48 4.21
C ASP A 92 4.74 23.68 2.91
N ASP A 93 4.75 22.35 2.97
CA ASP A 93 4.88 21.49 1.79
C ASP A 93 3.52 21.27 1.08
N ASP A 94 3.40 21.86 -0.11
CA ASP A 94 2.25 21.73 -1.00
C ASP A 94 2.19 20.38 -1.75
N SER A 95 3.12 19.46 -1.49
CA SER A 95 3.15 18.13 -2.08
C SER A 95 1.92 17.33 -1.69
N GLU A 96 1.31 16.70 -2.68
CA GLU A 96 0.10 15.92 -2.47
C GLU A 96 0.44 14.44 -2.27
N VAL A 97 0.09 13.91 -1.10
CA VAL A 97 0.21 12.46 -0.82
C VAL A 97 -1.10 11.77 -1.13
N VAL A 98 -1.01 10.66 -1.87
CA VAL A 98 -2.16 9.86 -2.28
C VAL A 98 -2.21 8.56 -1.50
N LEU A 99 -3.28 8.34 -0.74
CA LEU A 99 -3.64 7.02 -0.24
C LEU A 99 -4.67 6.41 -1.18
N ASN A 100 -4.33 5.27 -1.76
CA ASN A 100 -5.23 4.54 -2.64
C ASN A 100 -5.84 3.34 -1.91
N ARG A 101 -7.01 2.89 -2.38
CA ARG A 101 -7.62 1.62 -1.99
C ARG A 101 -8.30 0.91 -3.15
N ALA A 102 -8.35 -0.41 -3.09
CA ALA A 102 -9.10 -1.24 -4.03
C ALA A 102 -9.80 -2.38 -3.29
N ARG A 103 -10.99 -2.77 -3.76
CA ARG A 103 -11.69 -3.95 -3.23
C ARG A 103 -10.97 -5.22 -3.65
N LEU A 104 -10.79 -6.16 -2.72
CA LEU A 104 -10.02 -7.39 -2.94
C LEU A 104 -10.54 -8.24 -4.10
N TYR A 105 -11.86 -8.32 -4.30
CA TYR A 105 -12.48 -9.17 -5.33
C TYR A 105 -12.55 -8.55 -6.74
N ARG A 106 -12.07 -7.32 -6.94
CA ARG A 106 -12.12 -6.64 -8.25
C ARG A 106 -10.80 -6.71 -9.03
N ASP A 107 -9.73 -7.18 -8.42
CA ASP A 107 -8.43 -7.27 -9.09
C ASP A 107 -8.35 -8.57 -9.92
N ARG A 108 -8.67 -8.48 -11.21
CA ARG A 108 -8.74 -9.65 -12.10
C ARG A 108 -7.39 -10.09 -12.67
N ARG A 109 -6.26 -9.44 -12.35
CA ARG A 109 -5.03 -9.70 -13.13
C ARG A 109 -3.78 -10.14 -12.40
N ASP A 110 -3.43 -9.69 -11.20
CA ASP A 110 -2.13 -10.12 -10.64
C ASP A 110 -2.14 -10.48 -9.15
N PHE A 111 -3.33 -10.63 -8.58
CA PHE A 111 -3.51 -11.23 -7.27
C PHE A 111 -4.71 -12.16 -7.32
N ILE A 112 -4.49 -13.47 -7.20
CA ILE A 112 -5.61 -14.34 -6.82
C ILE A 112 -5.81 -14.15 -5.31
N ILE A 113 -6.38 -13.00 -4.90
CA ILE A 113 -6.94 -12.84 -3.55
C ILE A 113 -8.35 -13.44 -3.60
N GLN A 114 -8.55 -14.54 -2.89
CA GLN A 114 -9.80 -15.29 -2.87
C GLN A 114 -10.69 -14.86 -1.71
N TYR A 115 -11.96 -15.24 -1.78
CA TYR A 115 -12.90 -15.09 -0.67
C TYR A 115 -12.41 -15.93 0.53
N GLY A 116 -11.98 -15.25 1.59
CA GLY A 116 -11.42 -15.88 2.80
C GLY A 116 -9.94 -15.57 3.07
N ASP A 117 -9.22 -14.94 2.14
CA ASP A 117 -7.83 -14.52 2.38
C ASP A 117 -7.78 -13.41 3.42
N THR A 118 -6.89 -13.55 4.41
CA THR A 118 -6.82 -12.64 5.55
C THR A 118 -5.80 -11.52 5.36
N GLY A 119 -5.05 -11.53 4.25
CA GLY A 119 -3.97 -10.59 4.00
C GLY A 119 -2.72 -10.87 4.83
N ARG A 120 -2.63 -12.01 5.53
CA ARG A 120 -1.41 -12.41 6.26
C ARG A 120 -0.40 -13.02 5.30
N ARG A 121 0.89 -12.72 5.49
CA ARG A 121 2.00 -13.29 4.70
C ARG A 121 1.98 -14.82 4.64
N GLU A 122 1.46 -15.44 5.69
CA GLU A 122 1.30 -16.88 5.88
C GLU A 122 0.29 -17.52 4.90
N ASP A 123 -0.70 -16.74 4.44
CA ASP A 123 -1.79 -17.23 3.60
C ASP A 123 -1.39 -17.35 2.12
N TYR A 124 -0.25 -16.77 1.74
CA TYR A 124 0.24 -16.78 0.37
C TYR A 124 1.41 -17.75 0.23
N PRO A 125 1.44 -18.60 -0.81
CA PRO A 125 2.54 -19.52 -1.02
C PRO A 125 3.84 -18.72 -1.20
N ALA A 126 4.90 -19.13 -0.49
CA ALA A 126 6.22 -18.56 -0.70
C ALA A 126 6.57 -18.64 -2.19
N PRO A 127 7.15 -17.59 -2.78
CA PRO A 127 7.53 -17.62 -4.18
C PRO A 127 8.48 -18.81 -4.40
N PRO A 128 8.35 -19.54 -5.53
CA PRO A 128 9.23 -20.64 -5.85
C PRO A 128 10.70 -20.23 -5.70
N TRP A 129 11.55 -21.15 -5.24
CA TRP A 129 12.96 -20.89 -4.95
C TRP A 129 13.74 -20.23 -6.12
N TRP A 130 13.28 -20.39 -7.37
CA TRP A 130 13.88 -19.79 -8.56
C TRP A 130 13.50 -18.31 -8.78
N MET A 131 12.43 -17.81 -8.16
CA MET A 131 12.12 -16.37 -8.09
C MET A 131 12.90 -15.64 -6.97
N GLN A 132 13.57 -16.38 -6.09
CA GLN A 132 14.39 -15.81 -5.01
C GLN A 132 15.82 -15.45 -5.47
N GLN A 133 16.20 -15.81 -6.70
CA GLN A 133 17.55 -15.55 -7.25
C GLN A 133 17.72 -14.17 -7.90
N GLU A 134 16.65 -13.42 -8.18
CA GLU A 134 16.77 -12.09 -8.79
C GLU A 134 17.08 -10.96 -7.80
N VAL A 135 17.13 -11.24 -6.48
CA VAL A 135 17.44 -10.23 -5.45
C VAL A 135 18.91 -10.22 -5.03
N SER A 136 19.76 -11.11 -5.57
CA SER A 136 21.17 -11.24 -5.16
C SER A 136 22.20 -10.89 -6.23
N VAL A 137 21.83 -10.20 -7.31
CA VAL A 137 22.80 -9.76 -8.34
C VAL A 137 22.90 -8.24 -8.38
N SER A 138 23.34 -7.64 -7.28
CA SER A 138 23.84 -6.25 -7.29
C SER A 138 25.14 -6.03 -6.52
N ASP A 139 25.73 -7.05 -5.87
CA ASP A 139 26.95 -6.87 -5.04
C ASP A 139 28.24 -7.49 -5.60
N GLU A 140 28.27 -8.06 -6.81
CA GLU A 140 29.50 -8.64 -7.41
C GLU A 140 29.94 -7.98 -8.74
N ALA A 141 29.77 -6.66 -8.89
CA ALA A 141 30.29 -5.92 -10.05
C ALA A 141 31.46 -4.96 -9.75
N GLU A 142 32.01 -4.93 -8.52
CA GLU A 142 33.11 -4.01 -8.14
C GLU A 142 34.39 -4.69 -7.61
N ALA A 143 34.68 -5.94 -7.99
CA ALA A 143 35.91 -6.64 -7.55
C ALA A 143 36.79 -7.22 -8.67
N LEU A 144 36.65 -6.76 -9.92
CA LEU A 144 37.48 -7.24 -11.04
C LEU A 144 38.08 -6.15 -11.93
N ASN A 145 38.28 -4.93 -11.40
CA ASN A 145 38.99 -3.87 -12.13
C ASN A 145 39.97 -3.06 -11.26
N SER A 146 40.67 -3.70 -10.32
CA SER A 146 41.84 -3.13 -9.63
C SER A 146 43.00 -4.10 -9.63
#